data_AF-A0A8I3RT99-F1
#
_entry.id   AF-A0A8I3RT99-F1
#
_cell.length_a   1.000
_cell.length_b   1.000
_cell.length_c   1.000
_cell.angle_alpha   90.00
_cell.angle_beta   90.00
_cell.angle_gamma   90.00
#
_symmetry.space_group_name_H-M   'P 1'
#
loop_
_entity.id
_entity.type
_entity.pdbx_description
1 polymer ?
#
loop_
_entity_poly.entity_id
_entity_poly.type
_entity_poly.pdbx_seq_one_letter_code
_entity_poly.pdbx_strand_id
1 'polypeptide(L)'
;GKMTFLMAASLSVPDCRICPAVRDDVSLFLTGSTEDYVDNVARYQSSPVILENAKLLKECVDGKMTDGDKQNALSVLDKIYASDLC
;
A
#
# COMPACT_ATOMS: atom_id res chain seq x y z
N GLY A 1 32.18 25.30 33.45
CA GLY A 1 32.04 23.86 33.73
C GLY A 1 30.63 23.59 34.18
N LYS A 2 29.93 22.53 33.79
CA LYS A 2 30.39 21.23 33.30
C LYS A 2 29.81 20.90 31.93
N MET A 3 30.71 20.39 31.09
CA MET A 3 30.46 19.60 29.90
C MET A 3 30.10 18.18 30.34
N THR A 4 29.00 17.60 29.85
CA THR A 4 28.92 16.15 29.63
C THR A 4 28.01 15.88 28.45
N PHE A 5 28.64 15.37 27.40
CA PHE A 5 28.11 14.94 26.13
C PHE A 5 28.05 13.41 26.18
N LEU A 6 26.87 12.80 26.06
CA LEU A 6 26.67 11.37 25.81
C LEU A 6 25.39 11.27 24.95
N MET A 7 25.49 11.28 23.62
CA MET A 7 25.68 10.11 22.76
C MET A 7 24.57 9.06 22.90
N ALA A 8 23.47 9.30 22.18
CA ALA A 8 22.86 8.31 21.29
C ALA A 8 21.82 9.06 20.46
N ALA A 9 22.27 9.75 19.40
CA ALA A 9 21.41 9.81 18.23
C ALA A 9 21.31 8.36 17.78
N SER A 10 20.26 7.67 18.21
CA SER A 10 19.85 6.43 17.59
C SER A 10 19.86 6.74 16.10
N LEU A 11 20.72 6.07 15.34
CA LEU A 11 20.54 5.92 13.92
C LEU A 11 19.18 5.24 13.77
N SER A 12 18.10 6.03 13.78
CA SER A 12 16.80 5.55 13.37
C SER A 12 16.99 5.30 11.89
N VAL A 13 17.34 4.06 11.56
CA VAL A 13 16.87 3.45 10.32
C VAL A 13 15.41 3.91 10.22
N PRO A 14 14.99 4.64 9.18
CA PRO A 14 13.60 4.94 9.02
C PRO A 14 12.90 3.58 9.06
N ASP A 15 12.10 3.35 10.10
CA ASP A 15 11.24 2.18 10.18
C ASP A 15 10.22 2.40 9.05
N CYS A 16 10.55 1.96 7.84
CA CYS A 16 9.87 2.36 6.61
C CYS A 16 8.60 1.51 6.41
N ARG A 17 7.90 1.27 7.53
CA ARG A 17 6.57 0.68 7.55
C ARG A 17 5.69 1.46 6.58
N ILE A 18 5.26 0.76 5.54
CA ILE A 18 4.33 1.29 4.55
C ILE A 18 3.15 1.95 5.29
N CYS A 19 2.72 3.13 4.80
CA CYS A 19 1.56 3.80 5.37
C CYS A 19 0.36 2.83 5.36
N PRO A 20 -0.34 2.61 6.48
CA PRO A 20 -1.47 1.69 6.54
C PRO A 20 -2.52 1.95 5.45
N ALA A 21 -2.81 3.22 5.16
CA ALA A 21 -3.74 3.61 4.11
C ALA A 21 -3.31 3.14 2.70
N VAL A 22 -2.01 3.12 2.41
CA VAL A 22 -1.46 2.63 1.14
C VAL A 22 -1.55 1.10 1.08
N ARG A 23 -1.24 0.42 2.19
CA ARG A 23 -1.40 -1.05 2.27
C ARG A 23 -2.85 -1.47 2.07
N ASP A 24 -3.79 -0.75 2.69
CA ASP A 24 -5.21 -1.05 2.61
C ASP A 24 -5.76 -0.75 1.20
N ASP A 25 -5.28 0.32 0.54
CA ASP A 25 -5.59 0.64 -0.87
C ASP A 25 -5.16 -0.49 -1.82
N VAL A 26 -3.91 -0.96 -1.72
CA VAL A 26 -3.40 -2.06 -2.54
C VAL A 26 -4.12 -3.38 -2.24
N SER A 27 -4.50 -3.61 -0.98
CA SER A 27 -5.28 -4.79 -0.59
C SER A 27 -6.66 -4.77 -1.24
N LEU A 28 -7.38 -3.64 -1.18
CA LEU A 28 -8.67 -3.47 -1.84
C LEU A 28 -8.57 -3.61 -3.37
N PHE A 29 -7.49 -3.10 -3.96
CA PHE A 29 -7.24 -3.26 -5.39
C PHE A 29 -7.14 -4.74 -5.80
N LEU A 30 -6.49 -5.58 -4.99
CA LEU A 30 -6.32 -7.00 -5.31
C LEU A 30 -7.53 -7.86 -4.94
N THR A 31 -8.15 -7.62 -3.77
CA THR A 31 -9.14 -8.56 -3.19
C THR A 31 -10.51 -7.95 -2.92
N GLY A 32 -10.62 -6.63 -2.84
CA GLY A 32 -11.90 -5.95 -2.65
C GLY A 32 -12.80 -6.05 -3.89
N SER A 33 -14.07 -5.70 -3.73
CA SER A 33 -14.95 -5.49 -4.87
C SER A 33 -14.52 -4.25 -5.67
N THR A 34 -14.97 -4.13 -6.92
CA THR A 34 -14.73 -2.93 -7.73
C THR A 34 -15.29 -1.67 -7.07
N GLU A 35 -16.48 -1.77 -6.45
CA GLU A 35 -17.13 -0.67 -5.74
C GLU A 35 -16.30 -0.24 -4.52
N ASP A 36 -15.92 -1.18 -3.66
CA ASP A 36 -15.15 -0.87 -2.44
C ASP A 36 -13.80 -0.20 -2.77
N TYR A 37 -13.12 -0.64 -3.84
CA TYR A 37 -11.87 -0.04 -4.26
C TYR A 37 -12.06 1.39 -4.78
N VAL A 38 -13.05 1.62 -5.65
CA VAL A 38 -13.32 2.96 -6.21
C VAL A 38 -13.77 3.93 -5.11
N ASP A 39 -14.60 3.47 -4.17
CA ASP A 39 -15.02 4.24 -3.01
C ASP A 39 -13.85 4.59 -2.09
N ASN A 40 -12.88 3.69 -1.93
CA ASN A 40 -11.64 4.01 -1.20
C ASN A 40 -10.83 5.10 -1.91
N VAL A 41 -10.62 4.99 -3.23
CA VAL A 41 -9.89 5.99 -4.02
C VAL A 41 -10.58 7.37 -3.95
N ALA A 42 -11.92 7.40 -4.00
CA ALA A 42 -12.72 8.62 -3.93
C ALA A 42 -12.52 9.44 -2.65
N ARG A 43 -12.08 8.81 -1.54
CA ARG A 43 -11.75 9.50 -0.29
C ARG A 43 -10.51 10.39 -0.41
N TYR A 44 -9.63 10.10 -1.35
CA TYR A 44 -8.37 10.83 -1.58
C TYR A 44 -8.43 11.69 -2.83
N GLN A 45 -9.15 11.23 -3.85
CA GLN A 45 -9.24 11.91 -5.14
C GLN A 45 -10.59 11.63 -5.81
N SER A 46 -11.40 12.68 -5.97
CA SER A 46 -12.77 12.58 -6.48
C SER A 46 -12.93 12.98 -7.96
N SER A 47 -11.82 13.19 -8.69
CA SER A 47 -11.86 13.49 -10.12
C SER A 47 -12.52 12.33 -10.89
N PRO A 48 -13.56 12.59 -11.70
CA PRO A 48 -14.27 11.53 -12.45
C PRO A 48 -13.34 10.68 -13.32
N VAL A 49 -12.35 11.32 -13.96
CA VAL A 49 -11.37 10.63 -14.82
C VAL A 49 -10.48 9.67 -14.01
N ILE A 50 -10.15 10.03 -12.77
CA ILE A 50 -9.32 9.18 -11.90
C ILE A 50 -10.13 7.99 -11.40
N LEU A 51 -11.39 8.21 -11.01
CA LEU A 51 -12.28 7.14 -10.57
C LEU A 51 -12.63 6.16 -11.70
N GLU A 52 -12.84 6.66 -12.92
CA GLU A 52 -13.06 5.82 -14.09
C GLU A 52 -11.83 4.95 -14.41
N ASN A 53 -10.64 5.53 -14.37
CA ASN A 53 -9.40 4.78 -14.56
C ASN A 53 -9.16 3.74 -13.44
N ALA A 54 -9.45 4.09 -12.19
CA ALA A 54 -9.35 3.17 -11.05
C ALA A 54 -10.28 1.96 -11.26
N LYS A 55 -11.53 2.20 -11.68
CA LYS A 55 -12.50 1.16 -12.04
C LYS A 55 -11.97 0.26 -13.15
N LEU A 56 -11.50 0.84 -14.26
CA LEU A 56 -10.99 0.08 -15.41
C LEU A 56 -9.80 -0.82 -15.06
N LEU A 57 -8.86 -0.32 -14.27
CA LEU A 57 -7.71 -1.11 -13.82
C LEU A 57 -8.14 -2.23 -12.89
N LYS A 58 -9.07 -1.97 -11.98
CA LYS A 58 -9.60 -2.96 -11.04
C LYS A 58 -10.33 -4.09 -11.77
N GLU A 59 -11.24 -3.77 -12.68
CA GLU A 59 -11.95 -4.75 -13.51
C GLU A 59 -10.97 -5.59 -14.36
N CYS A 60 -9.90 -4.98 -14.88
CA CYS A 60 -8.86 -5.69 -15.62
C CYS A 60 -8.11 -6.69 -14.74
N VAL A 61 -7.71 -6.27 -13.53
CA VAL A 61 -7.01 -7.15 -12.58
C VAL A 61 -7.92 -8.30 -12.14
N ASP A 62 -9.19 -8.01 -11.83
CA ASP A 62 -10.16 -9.04 -11.44
C ASP A 62 -10.48 -10.03 -12.56
N GLY A 63 -10.51 -9.55 -13.81
CA GLY A 63 -10.73 -10.41 -14.98
C GLY A 63 -9.52 -11.25 -15.40
N LYS A 64 -8.30 -10.83 -15.03
CA LYS A 64 -7.05 -11.51 -15.45
C LYS A 64 -6.42 -12.39 -14.39
N MET A 65 -6.47 -11.97 -13.12
CA MET A 65 -5.78 -12.66 -12.04
C MET A 65 -6.70 -13.70 -11.42
N THR A 66 -6.20 -14.94 -11.32
CA THR A 66 -6.86 -15.98 -10.53
C THR A 66 -6.73 -15.68 -9.03
N ASP A 67 -7.52 -16.35 -8.20
CA ASP A 67 -7.38 -16.26 -6.74
C ASP A 67 -5.96 -16.64 -6.28
N GLY A 68 -5.34 -17.62 -6.94
CA GLY A 68 -3.95 -18.01 -6.67
C GLY A 68 -2.95 -16.90 -7.01
N ASP A 69 -3.14 -16.20 -8.13
CA ASP A 69 -2.29 -15.05 -8.50
C ASP A 69 -2.43 -13.91 -7.49
N LYS A 70 -3.65 -13.63 -7.03
CA LYS A 70 -3.91 -12.61 -6.01
C LYS A 70 -3.27 -12.95 -4.67
N GLN A 71 -3.37 -14.21 -4.22
CA GLN A 71 -2.68 -14.67 -3.00
C GLN A 71 -1.15 -14.57 -3.12
N ASN A 72 -0.60 -14.94 -4.28
CA ASN A 72 0.83 -14.81 -4.54
C ASN A 72 1.27 -13.34 -4.54
N ALA A 73 0.49 -12.45 -5.14
CA ALA A 73 0.77 -11.01 -5.13
C ALA A 73 0.77 -10.43 -3.71
N LEU A 74 -0.20 -10.80 -2.87
CA LEU A 74 -0.23 -10.40 -1.46
C LEU A 74 1.01 -10.90 -0.70
N SER A 75 1.42 -12.16 -0.92
CA SER A 75 2.63 -12.69 -0.29
C SER A 75 3.91 -11.95 -0.73
N VAL A 76 3.99 -11.51 -1.98
CA VAL A 76 5.09 -10.67 -2.46
C VAL A 76 5.06 -9.29 -1.81
N LEU A 77 3.88 -8.68 -1.66
CA LEU A 77 3.71 -7.39 -0.98
C LEU A 77 4.13 -7.47 0.49
N ASP A 78 3.77 -8.55 1.20
CA ASP A 78 4.23 -8.76 2.59
C ASP A 78 5.76 -8.79 2.69
N LYS A 79 6.44 -9.42 1.72
CA LYS A 79 7.91 -9.43 1.65
C LYS A 79 8.49 -8.04 1.36
N ILE A 80 7.80 -7.25 0.52
CA ILE A 80 8.20 -5.86 0.24
C ILE A 80 8.08 -5.03 1.51
N TYR A 81 6.94 -5.10 2.21
CA TYR A 81 6.69 -4.32 3.43
C TYR A 81 7.55 -4.71 4.63
N ALA A 82 8.08 -5.93 4.65
CA ALA A 82 8.98 -6.43 5.68
C ALA A 82 10.47 -6.31 5.32
N SER A 83 10.80 -5.79 4.13
CA SER A 83 12.18 -5.64 3.68
C SER A 83 12.87 -4.48 4.38
N ASP A 84 14.16 -4.61 4.70
CA ASP A 84 15.00 -3.51 5.21
C ASP A 84 15.20 -2.36 4.18
N LEU A 85 14.76 -2.56 2.94
CA LEU A 85 14.75 -1.54 1.87
C LEU A 85 13.42 -0.78 1.81
N CYS A 86 12.37 -1.35 2.39
CA CYS A 86 11.18 -0.65 2.82
C CYS A 86 11.38 -0.35 4.30
#